data_AF-A0A7Y6ZS31-F1
#
_entry.id   AF-A0A7Y6ZS31-F1
#
_cell.length_a   1.000
_cell.length_b   1.000
_cell.length_c   1.000
_cell.angle_alpha   90.00
_cell.angle_beta   90.00
_cell.angle_gamma   90.00
#
_symmetry.space_group_name_H-M   'P 1'
#
loop_
_entity.id
_entity.type
_entity.pdbx_description
1 polymer ?
#
loop_
_entity_poly.entity_id
_entity_poly.type
_entity_poly.pdbx_seq_one_letter_code
_entity_poly.pdbx_strand_id
1 'polypeptide(L)'
;MRTLLIICMGILLLALIDLPIGYYTFLRIVVTIGAVAVVVTEFQNGFNFWVIAFGIIAILFNPLIPIYLGEKSAWAPIDLISAILFGIKSFTNQNKKVYE
;
A
#
# COMPACT_ATOMS: atom_id res chain seq x y z
N MET A 1 -12.54 5.71 -0.35
CA MET A 1 -11.45 4.71 -0.43
C MET A 1 -10.61 4.83 -1.70
N ARG A 2 -11.20 4.87 -2.91
CA ARG A 2 -10.45 4.95 -4.18
C ARG A 2 -9.36 6.02 -4.20
N THR A 3 -9.68 7.26 -3.83
CA THR A 3 -8.72 8.38 -3.79
C THR A 3 -7.53 8.09 -2.89
N LEU A 4 -7.76 7.50 -1.70
CA LEU A 4 -6.68 7.10 -0.79
C LEU A 4 -5.74 6.07 -1.45
N LEU A 5 -6.28 5.09 -2.16
CA LEU A 5 -5.48 4.07 -2.84
C LEU A 5 -4.64 4.66 -3.98
N ILE A 6 -5.19 5.61 -4.74
CA ILE A 6 -4.46 6.35 -5.78
C ILE A 6 -3.35 7.22 -5.17
N ILE A 7 -3.62 7.87 -4.04
CA ILE A 7 -2.59 8.63 -3.29
C ILE A 7 -1.46 7.70 -2.86
N CYS A 8 -1.79 6.54 -2.27
CA CYS A 8 -0.77 5.55 -1.87
C CYS A 8 0.05 5.07 -3.07
N MET A 9 -0.61 4.75 -4.19
CA MET A 9 0.06 4.38 -5.44
C MET A 9 1.03 5.47 -5.92
N GLY A 10 0.59 6.74 -5.94
CA GLY A 10 1.42 7.86 -6.36
C GLY A 10 2.65 8.06 -5.46
N ILE A 11 2.47 7.99 -4.14
CA ILE A 11 3.55 8.10 -3.17
C ILE A 11 4.57 6.95 -3.31
N LEU A 12 4.10 5.73 -3.54
CA LEU A 12 5.00 4.59 -3.76
C LEU A 12 5.79 4.73 -5.07
N LEU A 13 5.18 5.20 -6.16
CA LEU A 13 5.88 5.43 -7.42
C LEU A 13 6.90 6.58 -7.32
N LEU A 14 6.57 7.64 -6.58
CA LEU A 14 7.51 8.72 -6.30
C LEU A 14 8.73 8.23 -5.50
N ALA A 15 8.61 7.17 -4.70
CA ALA A 15 9.72 6.60 -3.93
C ALA A 15 10.83 5.97 -4.78
N LEU A 16 10.54 5.68 -6.06
CA LEU A 16 11.46 5.07 -7.02
C LEU A 16 12.58 6.02 -7.49
N ILE A 17 12.42 7.32 -7.26
CA ILE A 17 13.48 8.31 -7.46
C ILE A 17 14.18 8.64 -6.13
N ASP A 18 15.35 9.26 -6.21
CA ASP A 18 16.11 9.62 -5.01
C ASP A 18 15.49 10.79 -4.25
N LEU A 19 14.77 10.46 -3.18
CA LEU A 19 14.16 11.43 -2.27
C LEU A 19 14.87 11.53 -0.92
N PRO A 20 14.69 12.65 -0.18
CA PRO A 20 15.23 12.83 1.17
C PRO A 20 14.70 11.79 2.16
N ILE A 21 15.49 11.48 3.20
CA ILE A 21 15.14 10.43 4.18
C ILE A 21 13.75 10.64 4.83
N GLY A 22 13.34 11.89 5.07
CA GLY A 22 12.03 12.20 5.66
C GLY A 22 10.84 11.78 4.79
N TYR A 23 11.03 11.67 3.48
CA TYR A 23 10.01 11.16 2.57
C TYR A 23 9.61 9.72 2.92
N TYR A 24 10.57 8.88 3.28
CA TYR A 24 10.31 7.46 3.57
C TYR A 24 9.53 7.26 4.87
N THR A 25 9.68 8.15 5.85
CA THR A 25 8.82 8.16 7.05
C THR A 25 7.39 8.53 6.70
N PHE A 26 7.20 9.58 5.88
CA PHE A 26 5.87 9.98 5.41
C PHE A 26 5.20 8.87 4.58
N LEU A 27 5.93 8.28 3.65
CA LEU A 27 5.49 7.16 2.83
C LEU A 27 5.00 6.01 3.69
N ARG A 28 5.79 5.58 4.69
CA ARG A 28 5.42 4.49 5.60
C ARG A 28 4.08 4.74 6.29
N ILE A 29 3.88 5.94 6.82
CA ILE A 29 2.62 6.32 7.49
C ILE A 29 1.43 6.22 6.52
N VAL A 30 1.52 6.86 5.35
CA VAL A 30 0.40 6.90 4.41
C VAL A 30 0.08 5.52 3.85
N VAL A 31 1.11 4.76 3.49
CA VAL A 31 0.97 3.40 2.92
C VAL A 31 0.40 2.43 3.96
N THR A 32 0.86 2.49 5.22
CA THR A 32 0.28 1.67 6.29
C THR A 32 -1.19 2.01 6.53
N ILE A 33 -1.57 3.29 6.57
CA ILE A 33 -2.99 3.70 6.70
C ILE A 33 -3.81 3.16 5.53
N GLY A 34 -3.31 3.32 4.30
CA GLY A 34 -3.97 2.79 3.10
C GLY A 34 -4.14 1.28 3.15
N ALA A 35 -3.12 0.55 3.58
CA ALA A 35 -3.12 -0.90 3.65
C ALA A 35 -4.08 -1.42 4.73
N VAL A 36 -4.04 -0.84 5.94
CA VAL A 36 -4.98 -1.18 7.02
C VAL A 36 -6.42 -0.90 6.61
N ALA A 37 -6.68 0.21 5.90
CA ALA A 37 -8.01 0.49 5.38
C ALA A 37 -8.49 -0.63 4.44
N VAL A 38 -7.64 -1.13 3.53
CA VAL A 38 -7.97 -2.28 2.67
C VAL A 38 -8.27 -3.51 3.51
N VAL A 39 -7.39 -3.87 4.45
CA VAL A 39 -7.56 -5.05 5.31
C VAL A 39 -8.90 -5.00 6.04
N VAL A 40 -9.23 -3.90 6.72
CA VAL A 40 -10.48 -3.75 7.49
C VAL A 40 -11.70 -3.89 6.60
N THR A 41 -11.70 -3.31 5.40
CA THR A 41 -12.84 -3.41 4.47
C THR A 41 -12.98 -4.80 3.84
N GLU A 42 -11.87 -5.46 3.52
CA GLU A 42 -11.89 -6.74 2.83
C GLU A 42 -12.15 -7.91 3.77
N PHE A 43 -11.76 -7.77 5.04
CA PHE A 43 -11.98 -8.78 6.07
C PHE A 43 -13.46 -9.10 6.31
N GLN A 44 -14.36 -8.15 5.99
CA GLN A 44 -15.81 -8.39 6.00
C GLN A 44 -16.24 -9.47 5.00
N ASN A 45 -15.46 -9.70 3.94
CA ASN A 45 -15.67 -10.77 2.96
C ASN A 45 -14.83 -12.02 3.28
N GLY A 46 -14.31 -12.14 4.50
CA GLY A 46 -13.46 -13.23 4.96
C GLY A 46 -11.97 -13.04 4.66
N PHE A 47 -11.18 -14.06 5.02
CA PHE A 47 -9.72 -14.06 4.88
C PHE A 47 -9.31 -14.38 3.43
N ASN A 48 -9.31 -13.34 2.58
CA ASN A 48 -9.05 -13.46 1.14
C ASN A 48 -7.66 -12.93 0.73
N PHE A 49 -7.34 -13.02 -0.56
CA PHE A 49 -6.08 -12.53 -1.13
C PHE A 49 -5.76 -11.09 -0.74
N TRP A 50 -6.75 -10.18 -0.79
CA TRP A 50 -6.55 -8.77 -0.48
C TRP A 50 -6.22 -8.53 1.00
N VAL A 51 -6.85 -9.27 1.90
CA VAL A 51 -6.54 -9.22 3.34
C VAL A 51 -5.08 -9.62 3.59
N ILE A 52 -4.63 -10.73 2.98
CA ILE A 52 -3.26 -11.23 3.15
C ILE A 52 -2.25 -10.26 2.53
N ALA A 53 -2.45 -9.88 1.27
CA ALA A 53 -1.53 -9.02 0.53
C ALA A 53 -1.36 -7.66 1.23
N PHE A 54 -2.45 -6.99 1.60
CA PHE A 54 -2.38 -5.72 2.29
C PHE A 54 -2.00 -5.84 3.76
N GLY A 55 -2.21 -6.99 4.40
CA GLY A 55 -1.63 -7.29 5.71
C GLY A 55 -0.09 -7.30 5.67
N ILE A 56 0.49 -7.96 4.66
CA ILE A 56 1.95 -7.96 4.45
C ILE A 56 2.46 -6.54 4.16
N ILE A 57 1.78 -5.77 3.29
CA ILE A 57 2.14 -4.37 3.02
C ILE A 57 2.08 -3.55 4.32
N ALA A 58 1.03 -3.70 5.13
CA ALA A 58 0.91 -2.97 6.40
C ALA A 58 2.09 -3.26 7.35
N ILE A 59 2.57 -4.51 7.40
CA ILE A 59 3.74 -4.91 8.19
C ILE A 59 5.02 -4.31 7.61
N LEU A 60 5.25 -4.44 6.29
CA LEU A 60 6.47 -3.95 5.64
C LEU A 60 6.66 -2.44 5.80
N PHE A 61 5.57 -1.69 5.65
CA PHE A 61 5.57 -0.23 5.71
C PHE A 61 5.30 0.33 7.10
N ASN A 62 5.10 -0.50 8.13
CA ASN A 62 4.76 -0.03 9.48
C ASN A 62 5.82 0.96 10.02
N PRO A 63 5.44 2.22 10.34
CA PRO A 63 6.39 3.21 10.84
C PRO A 63 6.86 2.93 12.29
N LEU A 64 6.08 2.16 13.07
CA LEU A 64 6.41 1.86 14.47
C LEU A 64 7.49 0.78 14.60
N ILE A 65 7.54 -0.14 13.64
CA ILE A 65 8.49 -1.26 13.61
C ILE A 65 9.14 -1.28 12.23
N PRO A 66 10.11 -0.39 11.96
CA PRO A 66 10.75 -0.29 10.65
C PRO A 66 11.60 -1.52 10.36
N ILE A 67 11.43 -2.08 9.16
CA ILE A 67 12.28 -3.13 8.61
C ILE A 67 13.40 -2.49 7.80
N TYR A 68 14.64 -2.95 8.01
CA TYR A 68 15.82 -2.46 7.30
C TYR A 68 16.32 -3.55 6.35
N LEU A 69 16.41 -3.22 5.05
CA LEU A 69 16.90 -4.13 4.00
C LEU A 69 18.37 -3.86 3.63
N GLY A 70 19.09 -3.11 4.47
CA GLY A 70 20.46 -2.67 4.22
C GLY A 70 20.52 -1.55 3.20
N GLU A 71 20.34 -1.89 1.92
CA GLU A 71 20.35 -0.92 0.83
C GLU A 71 18.96 -0.35 0.53
N LYS A 72 18.91 0.96 0.24
CA LYS A 72 17.68 1.65 -0.16
C LYS A 72 17.11 1.09 -1.47
N SER A 73 17.98 0.70 -2.41
CA SER A 73 17.63 0.09 -3.70
C SER A 73 16.79 -1.18 -3.55
N ALA A 74 16.97 -1.93 -2.45
CA ALA A 74 16.21 -3.14 -2.16
C ALA A 74 14.71 -2.86 -1.91
N TRP A 75 14.33 -1.63 -1.58
CA TRP A 75 12.92 -1.23 -1.43
C TRP A 75 12.21 -0.96 -2.76
N ALA A 76 12.93 -0.60 -3.82
CA ALA A 76 12.34 -0.29 -5.12
C ALA A 76 11.37 -1.37 -5.67
N PRO A 77 11.71 -2.68 -5.68
CA PRO A 77 10.76 -3.71 -6.10
C PRO A 77 9.54 -3.82 -5.18
N ILE A 78 9.72 -3.62 -3.86
CA ILE A 78 8.64 -3.69 -2.87
C ILE A 78 7.69 -2.50 -3.06
N ASP A 79 8.23 -1.30 -3.25
CA ASP A 79 7.47 -0.08 -3.51
C ASP A 79 6.66 -0.22 -4.81
N LEU A 80 7.29 -0.74 -5.87
CA LEU A 80 6.65 -0.95 -7.16
C LEU A 80 5.51 -1.99 -7.09
N ILE A 81 5.75 -3.16 -6.47
CA ILE A 81 4.71 -4.19 -6.31
C ILE A 81 3.54 -3.64 -5.49
N SER A 82 3.84 -2.91 -4.41
CA SER A 82 2.81 -2.30 -3.57
C SER A 82 2.01 -1.27 -4.36
N ALA A 83 2.67 -0.42 -5.17
CA ALA A 83 2.00 0.58 -6.01
C ALA A 83 1.02 -0.07 -6.99
N ILE A 84 1.43 -1.17 -7.62
CA ILE A 84 0.57 -1.95 -8.53
C ILE A 84 -0.65 -2.51 -7.78
N LEU A 85 -0.46 -3.09 -6.60
CA LEU A 85 -1.57 -3.64 -5.80
C LEU A 85 -2.57 -2.56 -5.37
N PHE A 86 -2.09 -1.39 -4.91
CA PHE A 86 -2.93 -0.23 -4.63
C PHE A 86 -3.68 0.24 -5.88
N GLY A 87 -2.99 0.30 -7.02
CA GLY A 87 -3.57 0.63 -8.33
C GLY A 87 -4.69 -0.32 -8.72
N ILE A 88 -4.44 -1.63 -8.76
CA ILE A 88 -5.47 -2.63 -9.09
C ILE A 88 -6.66 -2.50 -8.14
N LYS A 89 -6.42 -2.44 -6.83
CA LYS A 89 -7.50 -2.37 -5.83
C LYS A 89 -8.37 -1.10 -5.98
N SER A 90 -7.76 0.02 -6.38
CA SER A 90 -8.45 1.27 -6.67
C SER A 90 -9.49 1.13 -7.78
N PHE A 91 -9.21 0.33 -8.82
CA PHE A 91 -10.12 0.11 -9.95
C PHE A 91 -11.12 -1.03 -9.71
N THR A 92 -10.75 -2.08 -8.99
CA THR A 92 -11.66 -3.22 -8.72
C THR A 92 -12.90 -2.81 -7.91
N ASN A 93 -12.82 -1.79 -7.05
CA ASN A 93 -13.94 -1.36 -6.21
C ASN A 93 -15.09 -0.64 -6.97
N GLN A 94 -14.93 -0.36 -8.28
CA GLN A 94 -15.99 0.25 -9.08
C GLN A 94 -17.02 -0.79 -9.58
N ASN A 95 -16.62 -2.05 -9.76
CA ASN A 95 -17.47 -3.06 -10.40
C ASN A 95 -18.51 -3.68 -9.47
N LYS A 96 -18.39 -3.50 -8.14
CA LYS A 96 -19.36 -4.07 -7.18
C LYS A 96 -20.65 -3.25 -7.05
N LYS A 97 -20.69 -2.00 -7.54
CA LYS A 97 -21.85 -1.10 -7.40
C LYS A 97 -22.85 -1.13 -8.58
N VAL A 98 -22.60 -1.92 -9.62
CA VAL A 98 -23.39 -1.86 -10.87
C VAL A 98 -24.53 -2.89 -10.92
N TYR A 99 -24.66 -3.76 -9.90
CA TYR A 99 -25.66 -4.84 -9.89
C TYR A 99 -26.54 -4.91 -8.62
N GLU A 100 -26.69 -3.80 -7.89
CA GLU A 100 -27.72 -3.68 -6.83
C GLU A 100 -28.88 -2.80 -7.31
#